data_AF-A0A536FZ71-F1
#
_entry.id   AF-A0A536FZ71-F1
#
_cell.length_a   1.000
_cell.length_b   1.000
_cell.length_c   1.000
_cell.angle_alpha   90.00
_cell.angle_beta   90.00
_cell.angle_gamma   90.00
#
_symmetry.space_group_name_H-M   'P 1'
#
loop_
_entity.id
_entity.type
_entity.pdbx_description
1 polymer ?
#
loop_
_entity_poly.entity_id
_entity_poly.type
_entity_poly.pdbx_seq_one_letter_code
_entity_poly.pdbx_strand_id
1 'polypeptide(L)'
;MTHSDVGAEGPVRIYGWSWGPDEGRRPGLPWVGVFLIVFGALLLVERALPDYRRLGDVAVLAAGLASLAVWLLRRGTIALYAGAFLTALALPGTIEALGQPLGPGWGMLFFGLAFLFIAAVRAWRGGGVGWQALYGALLVVIAGSEIVQPDLAGIAWPLVLVAIGLLLLVRGTGRV
;
A
#
# COMPACT_ATOMS: atom_id res chain seq x y z
N MET A 1 -13.63 22.47 65.38
CA MET A 1 -14.66 21.48 65.02
C MET A 1 -15.70 22.21 64.18
N THR A 2 -15.89 22.00 62.88
CA THR A 2 -15.38 20.96 61.96
C THR A 2 -15.64 21.45 60.52
N HIS A 3 -14.78 20.99 59.60
CA HIS A 3 -14.91 20.91 58.12
C HIS A 3 -16.38 20.80 57.61
N SER A 4 -16.78 21.26 56.41
CA SER A 4 -16.10 21.11 55.11
C SER A 4 -16.79 21.92 53.99
N ASP A 5 -15.95 22.54 53.16
CA ASP A 5 -15.98 22.63 51.69
C ASP A 5 -17.33 22.66 50.96
N VAL A 6 -17.70 23.86 50.51
CA VAL A 6 -18.60 24.08 49.38
C VAL A 6 -17.84 23.65 48.11
N GLY A 7 -18.08 22.41 47.68
CA GLY A 7 -17.51 21.86 46.46
C GLY A 7 -17.83 22.75 45.26
N ALA A 8 -16.79 23.23 44.60
CA ALA A 8 -16.91 23.85 43.29
C ALA A 8 -17.45 22.82 42.30
N GLU A 9 -18.75 22.87 41.99
CA GLU A 9 -19.31 22.14 40.87
C GLU A 9 -18.85 22.82 39.57
N GLY A 10 -17.64 22.47 39.15
CA GLY A 10 -17.20 22.72 37.78
C GLY A 10 -18.15 22.00 36.82
N PRO A 11 -18.54 22.60 35.68
CA PRO A 11 -19.45 21.97 34.76
C PRO A 11 -18.79 20.70 34.20
N VAL A 12 -19.27 19.54 34.65
CA VAL A 12 -18.90 18.23 34.11
C VAL A 12 -19.32 18.20 32.65
N ARG A 13 -18.36 18.38 31.73
CA ARG A 13 -18.59 18.22 30.29
C ARG A 13 -18.73 16.74 30.01
N ILE A 14 -19.96 16.26 30.06
CA ILE A 14 -20.33 14.95 29.53
C ILE A 14 -20.07 15.01 28.03
N TYR A 15 -19.02 14.33 27.56
CA TYR A 15 -18.84 14.00 26.15
C TYR A 15 -19.92 12.96 25.81
N GLY A 16 -21.15 13.43 25.63
CA GLY A 16 -22.18 12.66 24.96
C GLY A 16 -21.69 12.40 23.56
N TRP A 17 -21.47 11.13 23.23
CA TRP A 17 -21.24 10.71 21.86
C TRP A 17 -22.51 11.00 21.07
N SER A 18 -22.57 12.20 20.49
CA SER A 18 -23.62 12.57 19.57
C SER A 18 -23.31 11.89 18.25
N TRP A 19 -24.11 10.88 17.91
CA TRP A 19 -24.33 10.55 16.51
C TRP A 19 -24.92 11.81 15.87
N GLY A 20 -24.05 12.61 15.25
CA GLY A 20 -24.47 13.75 14.45
C GLY A 20 -25.41 13.25 13.35
N PRO A 21 -26.41 14.06 12.98
CA PRO A 21 -27.46 13.60 12.09
C PRO A 21 -26.91 13.38 10.68
N ASP A 22 -27.46 12.37 10.02
CA ASP A 22 -27.03 11.74 8.77
C ASP A 22 -27.13 12.65 7.51
N GLU A 23 -27.17 13.98 7.66
CA GLU A 23 -27.26 14.93 6.54
C GLU A 23 -25.87 15.28 5.97
N GLY A 24 -25.22 14.29 5.38
CA GLY A 24 -23.94 14.47 4.70
C GLY A 24 -23.69 13.54 3.53
N ARG A 25 -24.70 12.77 3.09
CA ARG A 25 -24.67 11.99 1.85
C ARG A 25 -24.60 12.93 0.64
N ARG A 26 -23.42 13.52 0.41
CA ARG A 26 -22.97 13.79 -0.94
C ARG A 26 -23.09 12.46 -1.69
N PRO A 27 -23.66 12.42 -2.91
CA PRO A 27 -23.66 11.21 -3.72
C PRO A 27 -22.21 10.92 -4.13
N GLY A 28 -21.44 10.39 -3.18
CA GLY A 28 -20.10 9.90 -3.42
C GLY A 28 -20.28 8.77 -4.40
N LEU A 29 -19.69 8.95 -5.59
CA LEU A 29 -19.67 7.99 -6.70
C LEU A 29 -19.86 6.56 -6.18
N PRO A 30 -20.86 5.80 -6.66
CA PRO A 30 -21.22 4.51 -6.10
C PRO A 30 -20.00 3.60 -6.14
N TRP A 31 -19.38 3.43 -4.99
CA TRP A 31 -18.15 2.67 -4.75
C TRP A 31 -18.30 1.24 -5.27
N VAL A 32 -19.51 0.69 -5.08
CA VAL A 32 -19.96 -0.59 -5.60
C VAL A 32 -19.83 -0.65 -7.12
N GLY A 33 -20.13 0.42 -7.85
CA GLY A 33 -20.04 0.45 -9.31
C GLY A 33 -18.60 0.32 -9.83
N VAL A 34 -17.64 0.98 -9.17
CA VAL A 34 -16.21 0.86 -9.55
C VAL A 34 -15.66 -0.51 -9.19
N PHE A 35 -15.99 -1.02 -8.00
CA PHE A 35 -15.68 -2.40 -7.63
C PHE A 35 -16.22 -3.37 -8.68
N LEU A 36 -17.48 -3.19 -9.11
CA LEU A 36 -18.14 -4.07 -10.08
C LEU A 36 -17.53 -3.97 -11.48
N ILE A 37 -17.12 -2.78 -11.93
CA ILE A 37 -16.42 -2.60 -13.21
C ILE A 37 -15.07 -3.31 -13.19
N VAL A 38 -14.27 -3.09 -12.14
CA VAL A 38 -12.94 -3.71 -12.01
C VAL A 38 -13.06 -5.23 -11.88
N PHE A 39 -13.93 -5.69 -10.99
CA PHE A 39 -14.21 -7.11 -10.77
C PHE A 39 -14.78 -7.77 -12.02
N GLY A 40 -15.74 -7.14 -12.68
CA GLY A 40 -16.36 -7.62 -13.92
C GLY A 40 -15.37 -7.69 -15.09
N ALA A 41 -14.49 -6.70 -15.25
CA ALA A 41 -13.42 -6.74 -16.24
C ALA A 41 -12.45 -7.89 -15.99
N LEU A 42 -12.09 -8.14 -14.72
CA LEU A 42 -11.19 -9.23 -14.37
C LEU A 42 -11.83 -10.62 -14.58
N LEU A 43 -13.11 -10.78 -14.25
CA LEU A 43 -13.86 -12.00 -14.57
C LEU A 43 -13.93 -12.25 -16.08
N LEU A 44 -14.00 -11.19 -16.88
CA LEU A 44 -13.96 -11.29 -18.34
C LEU A 44 -12.59 -11.80 -18.83
N VAL A 45 -11.50 -11.31 -18.23
CA VAL A 45 -10.14 -11.80 -18.51
C VAL A 45 -9.99 -13.27 -18.12
N GLU A 46 -10.47 -13.66 -16.95
CA GLU A 46 -10.47 -15.06 -16.48
C GLU A 46 -11.25 -15.98 -17.44
N ARG A 47 -12.41 -15.54 -17.92
CA ARG A 47 -13.21 -16.27 -18.91
C ARG A 47 -12.53 -16.36 -20.28
N ALA A 48 -11.80 -15.32 -20.68
CA ALA A 48 -11.10 -15.28 -21.96
C ALA A 48 -9.81 -16.11 -21.96
N LEU A 49 -9.18 -16.30 -20.80
CA LEU A 49 -7.93 -17.02 -20.63
C LEU A 49 -8.14 -18.23 -19.69
N PRO A 50 -8.60 -19.38 -20.20
CA PRO A 50 -8.97 -20.55 -19.39
C PRO A 50 -7.82 -21.19 -18.57
N ASP A 51 -6.58 -20.72 -18.74
CA ASP A 51 -5.41 -21.07 -17.93
C ASP A 51 -5.40 -20.37 -16.54
N TYR A 52 -6.24 -19.36 -16.32
CA TYR A 52 -6.35 -18.61 -15.06
C TYR A 52 -7.08 -19.33 -13.91
N ARG A 53 -7.05 -20.66 -13.82
CA ARG A 53 -7.85 -21.45 -12.84
C ARG A 53 -7.43 -21.29 -11.36
N ARG A 54 -6.57 -20.34 -11.00
CA ARG A 54 -6.31 -19.93 -9.61
C ARG A 54 -7.27 -18.80 -9.20
N LEU A 55 -8.52 -19.17 -8.90
CA LEU A 55 -9.59 -18.27 -8.44
C LEU A 55 -9.18 -17.34 -7.29
N GLY A 56 -8.22 -17.77 -6.45
CA GLY A 56 -7.70 -16.97 -5.33
C GLY A 56 -6.90 -15.75 -5.76
N ASP A 57 -5.90 -15.92 -6.64
CA ASP A 57 -4.98 -14.83 -7.02
C ASP A 57 -5.71 -13.76 -7.85
N VAL A 58 -6.65 -14.17 -8.70
CA VAL A 58 -7.50 -13.27 -9.49
C VAL A 58 -8.42 -12.45 -8.59
N ALA A 59 -9.08 -13.08 -7.61
CA ALA A 59 -9.93 -12.36 -6.67
C ALA A 59 -9.15 -11.35 -5.81
N VAL A 60 -7.93 -11.71 -5.37
CA VAL A 60 -7.05 -10.80 -4.62
C VAL A 60 -6.58 -9.65 -5.50
N LEU A 61 -6.24 -9.89 -6.77
CA LEU A 61 -5.89 -8.83 -7.72
C LEU A 61 -7.07 -7.88 -7.96
N ALA A 62 -8.28 -8.42 -8.14
CA ALA A 62 -9.50 -7.64 -8.31
C ALA A 62 -9.76 -6.75 -7.09
N ALA A 63 -9.62 -7.32 -5.88
CA ALA A 63 -9.78 -6.57 -4.64
C ALA A 63 -8.73 -5.44 -4.51
N GLY A 64 -7.47 -5.71 -4.90
CA GLY A 64 -6.41 -4.70 -4.92
C GLY A 64 -6.69 -3.57 -5.89
N LEU A 65 -7.04 -3.89 -7.14
CA LEU A 65 -7.37 -2.91 -8.17
C LEU A 65 -8.63 -2.12 -7.81
N ALA A 66 -9.65 -2.77 -7.25
CA ALA A 66 -10.85 -2.08 -6.78
C ALA A 66 -10.49 -1.11 -5.66
N SER A 67 -9.70 -1.52 -4.68
CA SER A 67 -9.23 -0.66 -3.60
C SER A 67 -8.38 0.52 -4.10
N LEU A 68 -7.54 0.34 -5.12
CA LEU A 68 -6.82 1.42 -5.80
C LEU A 68 -7.76 2.40 -6.52
N ALA A 69 -8.76 1.89 -7.23
CA ALA A 69 -9.74 2.73 -7.92
C ALA A 69 -10.56 3.56 -6.90
N VAL A 70 -10.82 2.99 -5.74
CA VAL A 70 -11.50 3.64 -4.61
C VAL A 70 -10.63 4.70 -3.99
N TRP A 71 -9.34 4.41 -3.82
CA TRP A 71 -8.36 5.41 -3.44
C TRP A 71 -8.31 6.56 -4.45
N LEU A 72 -8.36 6.29 -5.74
CA LEU A 72 -8.33 7.33 -6.78
C LEU A 72 -9.50 8.31 -6.63
N LEU A 73 -10.69 7.79 -6.30
CA LEU A 73 -11.91 8.58 -6.13
C LEU A 73 -12.02 9.29 -4.78
N ARG A 74 -11.76 8.57 -3.68
CA ARG A 74 -11.99 9.08 -2.31
C ARG A 74 -10.72 9.64 -1.67
N ARG A 75 -9.56 9.45 -2.30
CA ARG A 75 -8.23 9.84 -1.83
C ARG A 75 -7.90 9.34 -0.41
N GLY A 76 -8.59 8.31 0.09
CA GLY A 76 -8.40 7.77 1.44
C GLY A 76 -7.12 6.96 1.58
N THR A 77 -6.35 7.23 2.64
CA THR A 77 -5.05 6.60 2.88
C THR A 77 -5.12 5.07 2.99
N ILE A 78 -6.12 4.53 3.69
CA ILE A 78 -6.27 3.08 3.90
C ILE A 78 -6.48 2.34 2.57
N ALA A 79 -7.29 2.88 1.66
CA ALA A 79 -7.53 2.29 0.35
C ALA A 79 -6.26 2.25 -0.52
N LEU A 80 -5.38 3.26 -0.40
CA LEU A 80 -4.09 3.27 -1.11
C LEU A 80 -3.22 2.08 -0.69
N TYR A 81 -3.07 1.90 0.62
CA TYR A 81 -2.24 0.82 1.17
C TYR A 81 -2.82 -0.54 0.84
N ALA A 82 -4.12 -0.75 1.12
CA ALA A 82 -4.79 -2.00 0.84
C ALA A 82 -4.70 -2.34 -0.66
N GLY A 83 -4.97 -1.37 -1.53
CA GLY A 83 -4.88 -1.58 -2.97
C GLY A 83 -3.46 -1.93 -3.44
N ALA A 84 -2.46 -1.14 -3.06
CA ALA A 84 -1.08 -1.37 -3.47
C ALA A 84 -0.53 -2.73 -2.99
N PHE A 85 -0.83 -3.13 -1.75
CA PHE A 85 -0.35 -4.41 -1.21
C PHE A 85 -1.09 -5.61 -1.77
N LEU A 86 -2.42 -5.55 -1.91
CA LEU A 86 -3.18 -6.65 -2.49
C LEU A 86 -2.81 -6.87 -3.96
N THR A 87 -2.60 -5.78 -4.71
CA THR A 87 -2.11 -5.87 -6.09
C THR A 87 -0.70 -6.47 -6.15
N ALA A 88 0.23 -6.02 -5.30
CA ALA A 88 1.58 -6.59 -5.24
C ALA A 88 1.60 -8.08 -4.86
N LEU A 89 0.72 -8.50 -3.97
CA LEU A 89 0.59 -9.89 -3.56
C LEU A 89 0.08 -10.79 -4.69
N ALA A 90 -0.88 -10.31 -5.47
CA ALA A 90 -1.51 -11.09 -6.53
C ALA A 90 -0.73 -11.07 -7.86
N LEU A 91 0.15 -10.09 -8.07
CA LEU A 91 0.94 -9.94 -9.30
C LEU A 91 1.80 -11.15 -9.66
N PRO A 92 2.61 -11.75 -8.75
CA PRO A 92 3.40 -12.94 -9.08
C PRO A 92 2.53 -14.10 -9.56
N GLY A 93 1.50 -14.47 -8.79
CA GLY A 93 0.64 -15.61 -9.12
C GLY A 93 -0.14 -15.40 -10.42
N THR A 94 -0.53 -14.15 -10.72
CA THR A 94 -1.24 -13.82 -11.96
C THR A 94 -0.35 -13.82 -13.19
N ILE A 95 0.95 -13.52 -13.06
CA ILE A 95 1.92 -13.61 -14.15
C ILE A 95 2.36 -15.07 -14.38
N GLU A 96 2.56 -15.84 -13.31
CA GLU A 96 2.80 -17.29 -13.42
C GLU A 96 1.64 -18.01 -14.12
N ALA A 97 0.41 -17.62 -13.82
CA ALA A 97 -0.79 -18.13 -14.48
C ALA A 97 -0.85 -17.81 -15.99
N LEU A 98 -0.11 -16.79 -16.46
CA LEU A 98 0.04 -16.47 -17.89
C LEU A 98 1.12 -17.33 -18.59
N GLY A 99 1.71 -18.30 -17.89
CA GLY A 99 2.74 -19.17 -18.43
C GLY A 99 4.16 -18.56 -18.39
N GLN A 100 4.36 -17.47 -17.66
CA GLN A 100 5.68 -16.89 -17.42
C GLN A 100 6.24 -17.43 -16.10
N PRO A 101 7.25 -18.33 -16.12
CA PRO A 101 7.84 -18.84 -14.89
C PRO A 101 8.61 -17.71 -14.20
N LEU A 102 8.05 -17.18 -13.11
CA LEU A 102 8.73 -16.22 -12.26
C LEU A 102 9.68 -16.95 -11.32
N GLY A 103 10.93 -16.51 -11.28
CA GLY A 103 11.94 -17.01 -10.35
C GLY A 103 11.79 -16.44 -8.93
N PRO A 104 12.73 -16.74 -8.05
CA PRO A 104 12.87 -16.06 -6.76
C PRO A 104 13.02 -14.54 -6.93
N GLY A 105 12.59 -13.77 -5.93
CA GLY A 105 12.74 -12.30 -5.90
C GLY A 105 11.60 -11.48 -6.51
N TRP A 106 10.80 -12.04 -7.44
CA TRP A 106 9.71 -11.29 -8.08
C TRP A 106 8.63 -10.80 -7.10
N GLY A 107 8.26 -11.59 -6.10
CA GLY A 107 7.36 -11.15 -5.04
C GLY A 107 7.91 -9.94 -4.28
N MET A 108 9.18 -10.00 -3.90
CA MET A 108 9.86 -8.90 -3.19
C MET A 108 9.93 -7.63 -4.06
N LEU A 109 10.14 -7.78 -5.38
CA LEU A 109 10.13 -6.68 -6.33
C LEU A 109 8.77 -5.97 -6.34
N PHE A 110 7.67 -6.72 -6.48
CA PHE A 110 6.33 -6.11 -6.50
C PHE A 110 5.97 -5.41 -5.19
N PHE A 111 6.37 -5.96 -4.05
CA PHE A 111 6.22 -5.27 -2.77
C PHE A 111 7.05 -3.99 -2.68
N GLY A 112 8.30 -4.02 -3.16
CA GLY A 112 9.14 -2.82 -3.24
C GLY A 112 8.51 -1.73 -4.11
N LEU A 113 7.98 -2.11 -5.28
CA LEU A 113 7.25 -1.21 -6.17
C LEU A 113 5.98 -0.65 -5.51
N ALA A 114 5.23 -1.44 -4.73
CA ALA A 114 4.07 -0.96 -3.99
C ALA A 114 4.46 0.11 -2.96
N PHE A 115 5.54 -0.10 -2.20
CA PHE A 115 6.05 0.91 -1.27
C PHE A 115 6.48 2.20 -1.97
N LEU A 116 7.19 2.08 -3.11
CA LEU A 116 7.59 3.23 -3.92
C LEU A 116 6.37 3.97 -4.48
N PHE A 117 5.36 3.26 -4.95
CA PHE A 117 4.11 3.84 -5.44
C PHE A 117 3.42 4.65 -4.33
N ILE A 118 3.28 4.08 -3.14
CA ILE A 118 2.69 4.76 -1.98
C ILE A 118 3.51 6.01 -1.62
N ALA A 119 4.84 5.91 -1.65
CA ALA A 119 5.72 7.03 -1.33
C ALA A 119 5.63 8.15 -2.38
N ALA A 120 5.56 7.82 -3.66
CA ALA A 120 5.38 8.77 -4.76
C ALA A 120 4.04 9.51 -4.62
N VAL A 121 2.96 8.77 -4.38
CA VAL A 121 1.63 9.34 -4.13
C VAL A 121 1.64 10.31 -2.94
N ARG A 122 2.37 9.98 -1.87
CA ARG A 122 2.49 10.84 -0.70
C ARG A 122 3.31 12.10 -0.98
N ALA A 123 4.42 11.95 -1.71
CA ALA A 123 5.26 13.07 -2.11
C ALA A 123 4.45 14.09 -2.93
N TRP A 124 3.62 13.61 -3.88
CA TRP A 124 2.73 14.48 -4.67
C TRP A 124 1.63 15.17 -3.87
N ARG A 125 1.25 14.64 -2.70
CA ARG A 125 0.28 15.26 -1.80
C ARG A 125 0.91 16.22 -0.78
N GLY A 126 2.19 16.53 -0.92
CA GLY A 126 2.93 17.41 -0.02
C GLY A 126 3.38 16.75 1.29
N GLY A 127 3.23 15.43 1.44
CA GLY A 127 3.55 14.69 2.66
C GLY A 127 5.02 14.28 2.81
N GLY A 128 5.90 14.76 1.93
CA GLY A 128 7.33 14.42 1.92
C GLY A 128 7.64 12.97 1.53
N VAL A 129 8.92 12.69 1.32
CA VAL A 129 9.44 11.35 1.02
C VAL A 129 9.66 10.61 2.34
N GLY A 130 8.62 9.91 2.81
CA GLY A 130 8.67 9.15 4.06
C GLY A 130 9.60 7.92 3.98
N TRP A 131 9.82 7.25 5.12
CA TRP A 131 10.63 6.03 5.24
C TRP A 131 10.25 4.91 4.25
N GLN A 132 9.03 4.93 3.73
CA GLN A 132 8.54 3.96 2.75
C GLN A 132 9.28 4.03 1.40
N ALA A 133 9.76 5.21 0.99
CA ALA A 133 10.58 5.30 -0.21
C ALA A 133 11.90 4.54 -0.03
N LEU A 134 12.48 4.62 1.18
CA LEU A 134 13.73 3.92 1.51
C LEU A 134 13.53 2.41 1.48
N TYR A 135 12.51 1.90 2.18
CA TYR A 135 12.20 0.47 2.18
C TYR A 135 11.81 -0.03 0.78
N GLY A 136 11.01 0.73 0.04
CA GLY A 136 10.63 0.37 -1.32
C GLY A 136 11.84 0.29 -2.26
N ALA A 137 12.71 1.30 -2.23
CA ALA A 137 13.93 1.32 -3.03
C ALA A 137 14.86 0.15 -2.65
N LEU A 138 15.02 -0.09 -1.35
CA LEU A 138 15.84 -1.19 -0.84
C LEU A 138 15.33 -2.55 -1.34
N LEU A 139 14.04 -2.82 -1.21
CA LEU A 139 13.41 -4.05 -1.69
C LEU A 139 13.58 -4.21 -3.20
N VAL A 140 13.42 -3.14 -3.99
CA VAL A 140 13.61 -3.19 -5.45
C VAL A 140 15.06 -3.51 -5.81
N VAL A 141 16.04 -2.96 -5.11
CA VAL A 141 17.46 -3.25 -5.37
C VAL A 141 17.79 -4.70 -5.05
N ILE A 142 17.34 -5.21 -3.90
CA ILE A 142 17.57 -6.61 -3.51
C ILE A 142 16.90 -7.56 -4.50
N ALA A 143 15.60 -7.36 -4.73
CA ALA A 143 14.83 -8.20 -5.64
C ALA A 143 15.37 -8.14 -7.07
N GLY A 144 15.76 -6.95 -7.53
CA GLY A 144 16.39 -6.77 -8.84
C GLY A 144 17.72 -7.53 -8.96
N SER A 145 18.52 -7.57 -7.89
CA SER A 145 19.76 -8.35 -7.89
C SER A 145 19.51 -9.85 -7.98
N GLU A 146 18.50 -10.37 -7.27
CA GLU A 146 18.11 -11.79 -7.34
C GLU A 146 17.58 -12.18 -8.74
N ILE A 147 16.86 -11.27 -9.41
CA ILE A 147 16.27 -11.52 -10.74
C ILE A 147 17.33 -11.46 -11.85
N VAL A 148 18.25 -10.49 -11.80
CA VAL A 148 19.26 -10.30 -12.86
C VAL A 148 20.40 -11.30 -12.75
N GLN A 149 20.87 -11.59 -11.55
CA GLN A 149 22.03 -12.43 -11.29
C GLN A 149 21.81 -13.24 -10.00
N PRO A 150 21.19 -14.43 -10.07
CA PRO A 150 20.91 -15.25 -8.89
C PRO A 150 22.19 -15.65 -8.12
N ASP A 151 23.34 -15.77 -8.81
CA ASP A 151 24.65 -16.04 -8.19
C ASP A 151 25.23 -14.85 -7.42
N LEU A 152 24.73 -13.63 -7.65
CA LEU A 152 25.15 -12.42 -6.92
C LEU A 152 24.30 -12.13 -5.68
N ALA A 153 23.36 -13.01 -5.30
CA ALA A 153 22.60 -12.87 -4.07
C ALA A 153 23.50 -12.70 -2.83
N GLY A 154 24.71 -13.28 -2.84
CA GLY A 154 25.73 -13.06 -1.80
C GLY A 154 26.31 -11.63 -1.73
N ILE A 155 26.28 -10.87 -2.83
CA ILE A 155 26.82 -9.50 -2.96
C ILE A 155 25.71 -8.43 -2.83
N ALA A 156 24.45 -8.81 -2.99
CA ALA A 156 23.30 -7.93 -2.82
C ALA A 156 23.31 -7.22 -1.45
N TRP A 157 23.64 -7.95 -0.38
CA TRP A 157 23.70 -7.42 0.99
C TRP A 157 24.80 -6.38 1.21
N PRO A 158 26.05 -6.62 0.77
CA PRO A 158 27.08 -5.59 0.69
C PRO A 158 26.66 -4.34 -0.08
N LEU A 159 26.04 -4.47 -1.25
CA LEU A 159 25.58 -3.34 -2.07
C LEU A 159 24.50 -2.52 -1.36
N VAL A 160 23.57 -3.19 -0.69
CA VAL A 160 22.56 -2.56 0.19
C VAL A 160 23.21 -1.76 1.30
N LEU A 161 24.21 -2.32 1.98
CA LEU A 161 24.93 -1.64 3.06
C LEU A 161 25.67 -0.41 2.53
N VAL A 162 26.30 -0.51 1.36
CA VAL A 162 26.94 0.64 0.70
C VAL A 162 25.91 1.71 0.35
N ALA A 163 24.77 1.34 -0.22
CA ALA A 163 23.71 2.29 -0.58
C ALA A 163 23.10 2.99 0.64
N ILE A 164 22.87 2.25 1.74
CA ILE A 164 22.42 2.81 3.02
C ILE A 164 23.49 3.75 3.59
N GLY A 165 24.77 3.34 3.57
CA GLY A 165 25.89 4.16 4.01
C GLY A 165 25.99 5.47 3.24
N LEU A 166 25.85 5.42 1.91
CA LEU A 166 25.85 6.60 1.03
C LEU A 166 24.66 7.52 1.32
N LEU A 167 23.46 6.96 1.48
CA LEU A 167 22.26 7.71 1.81
C LEU A 167 22.38 8.42 3.17
N LEU A 168 22.95 7.74 4.17
CA LEU A 168 23.23 8.33 5.48
C LEU A 168 24.27 9.45 5.38
N LEU A 169 25.32 9.26 4.56
CA LEU A 169 26.33 10.29 4.31
C LEU A 169 25.70 11.57 3.76
N VAL A 170 24.90 11.43 2.69
CA VAL A 170 24.24 12.57 2.01
C VAL A 170 23.22 13.26 2.91
N ARG A 171 22.48 12.51 3.75
CA ARG A 171 21.51 13.08 4.70
C ARG A 171 22.18 13.71 5.93
N GLY A 172 23.35 13.23 6.33
CA GLY A 172 24.12 13.79 7.45
C GLY A 172 24.72 15.16 7.12
N THR A 173 25.08 15.40 5.87
CA THR A 173 25.67 16.68 5.42
C THR A 173 24.68 17.85 5.42
N GLY A 174 23.36 17.60 5.49
CA GLY A 174 22.33 18.66 5.50
C GLY A 174 22.00 19.26 6.87
N ARG A 175 22.75 18.92 7.93
CA ARG A 175 22.54 19.39 9.32
C ARG A 175 23.76 20.12 9.92
N VAL A 176 24.63 20.67 9.09
CA VAL A 176 25.79 21.47 9.54
C VAL A 176 25.61 22.92 9.14
#